data_AF-A0AAE2YC64-F1
#
_entry.id   AF-A0AAE2YC64-F1
#
_cell.length_a   1.000
_cell.length_b   1.000
_cell.length_c   1.000
_cell.angle_alpha   90.00
_cell.angle_beta   90.00
_cell.angle_gamma   90.00
#
_symmetry.space_group_name_H-M   'P 1'
#
loop_
_entity.id
_entity.type
_entity.pdbx_description
1 polymer ?
#
loop_
_entity_poly.entity_id
_entity_poly.type
_entity_poly.pdbx_seq_one_letter_code
_entity_poly.pdbx_strand_id
1 'polypeptide(L)'
;MSMIDANLAVLFLKQSFEDVGKVFGPSYIKLLVDYAKQFEAEKLGELPPAEIQTLDDVVNYILKNLDRYPRGYCALVFGNAKADSKIEGATGAAWKRSGLNALKQLMQASGLLGETLELKEALEKSQEFAKSINMAAQLQFIKESEDTVSVVVEKCPFTDSCEAFDREGISRVAGRRECANLICYTAAAQLVTGKQCDYSLVRNEGKCVGKIFLV
;
A
#
# COMPACT_ATOMS: atom_id res chain seq x y z
N MET A 1 8.08 -18.23 -8.59
CA MET A 1 7.80 -16.78 -8.44
C MET A 1 6.68 -16.68 -7.43
N SER A 2 6.97 -16.31 -6.18
CA SER A 2 5.89 -16.09 -5.19
C SER A 2 5.23 -14.76 -5.57
N MET A 3 4.03 -14.88 -6.12
CA MET A 3 3.14 -13.75 -6.39
C MET A 3 2.40 -13.47 -5.08
N ILE A 4 2.18 -12.20 -4.75
CA ILE A 4 1.28 -11.84 -3.64
C ILE A 4 -0.04 -12.58 -3.84
N ASP A 5 -0.56 -13.20 -2.80
CA ASP A 5 -1.91 -13.78 -2.85
C ASP A 5 -2.92 -12.64 -3.00
N ALA A 6 -3.53 -12.55 -4.18
CA ALA A 6 -4.42 -11.46 -4.52
C ALA A 6 -5.68 -11.42 -3.65
N ASN A 7 -6.20 -12.59 -3.25
CA ASN A 7 -7.37 -12.65 -2.36
C ASN A 7 -7.01 -12.08 -0.99
N LEU A 8 -5.89 -12.54 -0.41
CA LEU A 8 -5.42 -12.05 0.88
C LEU A 8 -5.10 -10.55 0.84
N ALA A 9 -4.47 -10.07 -0.24
CA ALA A 9 -4.17 -8.66 -0.41
C ALA A 9 -5.43 -7.79 -0.47
N VAL A 10 -6.45 -8.22 -1.22
CA VAL A 10 -7.74 -7.51 -1.31
C VAL A 10 -8.42 -7.44 0.07
N LEU A 11 -8.48 -8.56 0.79
CA LEU A 11 -9.11 -8.63 2.11
C LEU A 11 -8.33 -7.82 3.17
N PHE A 12 -7.00 -7.83 3.11
CA PHE A 12 -6.17 -7.01 3.99
C PHE A 12 -6.37 -5.51 3.75
N LEU A 13 -6.41 -5.09 2.47
CA LEU A 13 -6.63 -3.70 2.10
C LEU A 13 -8.04 -3.24 2.50
N LYS A 14 -9.06 -4.09 2.33
CA LYS A 14 -10.41 -3.83 2.84
C LYS A 14 -10.38 -3.48 4.33
N GLN A 15 -9.79 -4.35 5.16
CA GLN A 15 -9.72 -4.12 6.59
C GLN A 15 -8.99 -2.81 6.93
N SER A 16 -7.90 -2.54 6.21
CA SER A 16 -7.10 -1.32 6.37
C SER A 16 -7.92 -0.06 6.04
N PHE A 17 -8.76 -0.11 5.00
CA PHE A 17 -9.53 1.04 4.54
C PHE A 17 -10.83 1.25 5.32
N GLU A 18 -11.42 0.21 5.91
CA GLU A 18 -12.49 0.37 6.92
C GLU A 18 -12.01 1.22 8.09
N ASP A 19 -10.78 0.98 8.56
CA ASP A 19 -10.19 1.75 9.67
C ASP A 19 -9.91 3.20 9.29
N VAL A 20 -9.53 3.48 8.04
CA VAL A 20 -9.43 4.85 7.51
C VAL A 20 -10.80 5.51 7.49
N GLY A 21 -11.84 4.79 7.03
CA GLY A 21 -13.22 5.29 7.01
C GLY A 21 -13.74 5.72 8.38
N LYS A 22 -13.34 5.03 9.45
CA LYS A 22 -13.67 5.43 10.84
C LYS A 22 -13.08 6.79 11.23
N VAL A 23 -11.96 7.18 10.64
CA VAL A 23 -11.25 8.43 10.94
C VAL A 23 -11.71 9.59 10.05
N PHE A 24 -11.80 9.34 8.73
CA PHE A 24 -12.09 10.39 7.74
C PHE A 24 -13.57 10.47 7.36
N GLY A 25 -14.38 9.51 7.81
CA GLY A 25 -15.83 9.49 7.64
C GLY A 25 -16.32 8.89 6.31
N PRO A 26 -17.65 8.80 6.14
CA PRO A 26 -18.28 8.08 5.03
C PRO A 26 -18.01 8.70 3.65
N SER A 27 -17.79 10.03 3.58
CA SER A 27 -17.47 10.70 2.32
C SER A 27 -16.14 10.22 1.72
N TYR A 28 -15.16 9.91 2.57
CA TYR A 28 -13.88 9.34 2.14
C TYR A 28 -14.09 7.97 1.49
N ILE A 29 -14.84 7.09 2.17
CA ILE A 29 -15.13 5.73 1.68
C ILE A 29 -15.88 5.78 0.36
N LYS A 30 -16.84 6.69 0.19
CA LYS A 30 -17.55 6.86 -1.07
C LYS A 30 -16.60 7.18 -2.22
N LEU A 31 -15.67 8.12 -2.02
CA LEU A 31 -14.65 8.45 -3.04
C LEU A 31 -13.74 7.27 -3.35
N LEU A 32 -13.26 6.56 -2.32
CA LEU A 32 -12.42 5.37 -2.49
C LEU A 32 -13.13 4.31 -3.31
N VAL A 33 -14.39 4.00 -2.97
CA VAL A 33 -15.23 3.03 -3.69
C VAL A 33 -15.41 3.47 -5.13
N ASP A 34 -15.74 4.74 -5.37
CA ASP A 34 -15.96 5.28 -6.70
C ASP A 34 -14.70 5.14 -7.58
N TYR A 35 -13.55 5.52 -7.07
CA TYR A 35 -12.28 5.45 -7.80
C TYR A 35 -11.76 4.02 -7.98
N ALA A 36 -11.92 3.16 -6.98
CA ALA A 36 -11.53 1.76 -7.08
C ALA A 36 -12.40 1.02 -8.12
N LYS A 37 -13.73 1.22 -8.12
CA LYS A 37 -14.62 0.60 -9.10
C LYS A 37 -14.28 1.04 -10.52
N GLN A 38 -14.00 2.34 -10.71
CA GLN A 38 -13.65 2.89 -12.03
C GLN A 38 -12.36 2.28 -12.55
N PHE A 39 -11.36 2.18 -11.69
CA PHE A 39 -10.06 1.60 -12.04
C PHE A 39 -10.17 0.11 -12.39
N GLU A 40 -10.87 -0.67 -11.57
CA GLU A 40 -11.05 -2.11 -11.81
C GLU A 40 -11.79 -2.34 -13.14
N ALA A 41 -12.88 -1.61 -13.39
CA ALA A 41 -13.64 -1.69 -14.64
C ALA A 41 -12.80 -1.30 -15.86
N GLU A 42 -11.96 -0.25 -15.75
CA GLU A 42 -11.00 0.14 -16.80
C GLU A 42 -10.06 -1.03 -17.15
N LYS A 43 -9.50 -1.69 -16.13
CA LYS A 43 -8.57 -2.82 -16.30
C LYS A 43 -9.25 -4.07 -16.89
N LEU A 44 -10.53 -4.25 -16.59
CA LEU A 44 -11.35 -5.33 -17.14
C LEU A 44 -11.91 -5.03 -18.53
N GLY A 45 -11.78 -3.79 -19.02
CA GLY A 45 -12.30 -3.35 -20.31
C GLY A 45 -13.83 -3.19 -20.34
N GLU A 46 -14.44 -2.87 -19.20
CA GLU A 46 -15.88 -2.77 -19.02
C GLU A 46 -16.31 -1.41 -18.46
N LEU A 47 -17.63 -1.17 -18.46
CA LEU A 47 -18.19 0.02 -17.82
C LEU A 47 -18.29 -0.19 -16.30
N PRO A 48 -18.01 0.84 -15.48
CA PRO A 48 -18.16 0.76 -14.03
C PRO A 48 -19.59 0.35 -13.64
N PRO A 49 -19.80 -0.77 -12.91
CA PRO A 49 -21.13 -1.20 -12.50
C PRO A 49 -21.79 -0.19 -11.57
N ALA A 50 -23.07 0.12 -11.81
CA ALA A 50 -23.81 1.16 -11.09
C ALA A 50 -24.23 0.73 -9.68
N GLU A 51 -24.35 -0.59 -9.47
CA GLU A 51 -24.76 -1.24 -8.23
C GLU A 51 -23.67 -1.22 -7.14
N ILE A 52 -22.41 -0.97 -7.49
CA ILE A 52 -21.30 -0.94 -6.53
C ILE A 52 -21.30 0.40 -5.78
N GLN A 53 -21.71 0.37 -4.52
CA GLN A 53 -21.86 1.57 -3.68
C GLN A 53 -21.06 1.53 -2.38
N THR A 54 -20.71 0.34 -1.91
CA THR A 54 -19.99 0.14 -0.64
C THR A 54 -18.61 -0.45 -0.86
N LEU A 55 -17.80 -0.44 0.21
CA LEU A 55 -16.49 -1.09 0.21
C LEU A 55 -16.62 -2.61 0.04
N ASP A 56 -17.66 -3.22 0.60
CA ASP A 56 -17.94 -4.65 0.39
C ASP A 56 -18.27 -4.95 -1.07
N ASP A 57 -19.08 -4.10 -1.72
CA ASP A 57 -19.46 -4.30 -3.13
C ASP A 57 -18.23 -4.26 -4.04
N VAL A 58 -17.35 -3.27 -3.86
CA VAL A 58 -16.15 -3.15 -4.70
C VAL A 58 -15.16 -4.28 -4.43
N VAL A 59 -15.04 -4.73 -3.18
CA VAL A 59 -14.21 -5.90 -2.84
C VAL A 59 -14.75 -7.16 -3.49
N ASN A 60 -16.06 -7.42 -3.41
CA ASN A 60 -16.68 -8.58 -4.04
C ASN A 60 -16.52 -8.55 -5.56
N TYR A 61 -16.67 -7.38 -6.16
CA TYR A 61 -16.43 -7.17 -7.59
C TYR A 61 -15.00 -7.51 -7.99
N ILE A 62 -14.01 -7.03 -7.22
CA ILE A 62 -12.60 -7.35 -7.45
C ILE A 62 -12.34 -8.86 -7.29
N LEU A 63 -12.77 -9.45 -6.17
CA LEU A 63 -12.55 -10.87 -5.88
C LEU A 63 -13.11 -11.79 -6.97
N LYS A 64 -14.30 -11.47 -7.49
CA LYS A 64 -14.95 -12.22 -8.57
C LYS A 64 -14.19 -12.16 -9.90
N ASN A 65 -13.36 -11.14 -10.12
CA ASN A 65 -12.67 -10.90 -11.37
C ASN A 65 -11.14 -11.13 -11.28
N LEU A 66 -10.63 -11.72 -10.19
CA LEU A 66 -9.20 -11.99 -10.04
C LEU A 66 -8.63 -12.97 -11.07
N ASP A 67 -9.47 -13.77 -11.73
CA ASP A 67 -9.10 -14.62 -12.85
C ASP A 67 -8.77 -13.81 -14.12
N ARG A 68 -9.54 -12.74 -14.37
CA ARG A 68 -9.35 -11.79 -15.48
C ARG A 68 -8.29 -10.74 -15.18
N TYR A 69 -8.25 -10.25 -13.94
CA TYR A 69 -7.30 -9.26 -13.46
C TYR A 69 -6.68 -9.67 -12.11
N PRO A 70 -5.57 -10.45 -12.13
CA PRO A 70 -4.93 -10.96 -10.90
C PRO A 70 -4.34 -9.89 -9.97
N ARG A 71 -4.30 -8.62 -10.41
CA ARG A 71 -3.80 -7.49 -9.63
C ARG A 71 -4.92 -6.58 -9.12
N GLY A 72 -6.15 -7.07 -9.00
CA GLY A 72 -7.31 -6.26 -8.56
C GLY A 72 -7.12 -5.49 -7.25
N TYR A 73 -6.23 -5.93 -6.35
CA TYR A 73 -5.83 -5.13 -5.18
C TYR A 73 -5.24 -3.75 -5.54
N CYS A 74 -4.69 -3.58 -6.75
CA CYS A 74 -4.22 -2.31 -7.29
C CYS A 74 -5.35 -1.29 -7.44
N ALA A 75 -6.60 -1.73 -7.62
CA ALA A 75 -7.76 -0.84 -7.67
C ALA A 75 -8.02 -0.19 -6.31
N LEU A 76 -7.94 -0.96 -5.22
CA LEU A 76 -8.12 -0.44 -3.86
C LEU A 76 -6.97 0.49 -3.47
N VAL A 77 -5.73 0.12 -3.81
CA VAL A 77 -4.56 0.99 -3.67
C VAL A 77 -4.82 2.29 -4.43
N PHE A 78 -5.16 2.23 -5.72
CA PHE A 78 -5.40 3.44 -6.49
C PHE A 78 -6.53 4.31 -5.91
N GLY A 79 -7.66 3.69 -5.59
CA GLY A 79 -8.84 4.39 -5.07
C GLY A 79 -8.57 5.12 -3.77
N ASN A 80 -7.81 4.52 -2.85
CA ASN A 80 -7.43 5.16 -1.59
C ASN A 80 -6.55 6.40 -1.81
N ALA A 81 -5.64 6.39 -2.79
CA ALA A 81 -4.65 7.45 -2.98
C ALA A 81 -5.32 8.63 -3.67
N LYS A 82 -6.20 8.33 -4.61
CA LYS A 82 -7.01 9.33 -5.29
C LYS A 82 -8.03 9.97 -4.35
N ALA A 83 -8.62 9.19 -3.43
CA ALA A 83 -9.50 9.73 -2.39
C ALA A 83 -8.72 10.68 -1.46
N ASP A 84 -7.56 10.26 -0.97
CA ASP A 84 -6.67 11.06 -0.12
C ASP A 84 -6.24 12.36 -0.83
N SER A 85 -5.71 12.23 -2.06
CA SER A 85 -5.30 13.37 -2.88
C SER A 85 -6.44 14.33 -3.20
N LYS A 86 -7.67 13.83 -3.38
CA LYS A 86 -8.84 14.68 -3.62
C LYS A 86 -9.22 15.53 -2.41
N ILE A 87 -9.00 15.01 -1.20
CA ILE A 87 -9.37 15.67 0.06
C ILE A 87 -8.25 16.57 0.56
N GLU A 88 -7.02 16.04 0.61
CA GLU A 88 -5.85 16.71 1.19
C GLU A 88 -5.02 17.49 0.15
N GLY A 89 -5.32 17.35 -1.14
CA GLY A 89 -4.56 17.96 -2.25
C GLY A 89 -3.26 17.23 -2.59
N ALA A 90 -2.89 16.23 -1.79
CA ALA A 90 -1.76 15.32 -1.98
C ALA A 90 -2.06 14.02 -1.25
N THR A 91 -1.30 12.97 -1.50
CA THR A 91 -1.35 11.78 -0.66
C THR A 91 -0.57 11.99 0.64
N GLY A 92 -1.06 11.45 1.74
CA GLY A 92 -0.56 11.80 3.06
C GLY A 92 -1.10 10.97 4.21
N ALA A 93 -1.87 11.63 5.09
CA ALA A 93 -2.10 11.15 6.45
C ALA A 93 -3.00 9.92 6.49
N ALA A 94 -3.98 9.82 5.59
CA ALA A 94 -4.90 8.70 5.52
C ALA A 94 -4.15 7.41 5.14
N TRP A 95 -3.30 7.48 4.12
CA TRP A 95 -2.52 6.35 3.62
C TRP A 95 -1.53 5.81 4.65
N LYS A 96 -0.75 6.70 5.28
CA LYS A 96 0.22 6.30 6.30
C LYS A 96 -0.47 5.65 7.50
N ARG A 97 -1.67 6.14 7.88
CA ARG A 97 -2.48 5.56 8.97
C ARG A 97 -3.13 4.23 8.59
N SER A 98 -3.60 4.05 7.36
CA SER A 98 -4.17 2.76 6.90
C SER A 98 -3.11 1.66 6.98
N GLY A 99 -1.91 1.96 6.49
CA GLY A 99 -0.77 1.06 6.61
C GLY A 99 -0.45 0.75 8.08
N LEU A 100 -0.31 1.78 8.92
CA LEU A 100 0.08 1.62 10.33
C LEU A 100 -0.91 0.79 11.16
N ASN A 101 -2.22 1.01 11.06
CA ASN A 101 -3.19 0.36 11.95
C ASN A 101 -3.36 -1.13 11.64
N ALA A 102 -3.48 -1.49 10.35
CA ALA A 102 -3.64 -2.88 9.93
C ALA A 102 -2.36 -3.69 10.16
N LEU A 103 -1.19 -3.12 9.86
CA LEU A 103 0.10 -3.76 10.17
C LEU A 103 0.30 -3.90 11.68
N LYS A 104 -0.09 -2.92 12.49
CA LYS A 104 0.09 -3.00 13.94
C LYS A 104 -0.66 -4.18 14.56
N GLN A 105 -1.91 -4.43 14.20
CA GLN A 105 -2.67 -5.55 14.76
C GLN A 105 -2.04 -6.91 14.39
N LEU A 106 -1.65 -7.06 13.12
CA LEU A 106 -0.99 -8.28 12.64
C LEU A 106 0.39 -8.51 13.28
N MET A 107 1.20 -7.45 13.37
CA MET A 107 2.53 -7.53 13.98
C MET A 107 2.46 -7.75 15.49
N GLN A 108 1.46 -7.19 16.17
CA GLN A 108 1.23 -7.44 17.60
C GLN A 108 0.95 -8.92 17.87
N ALA A 109 0.11 -9.55 17.04
CA ALA A 109 -0.18 -10.99 17.15
C ALA A 109 1.07 -11.86 16.90
N SER A 110 2.02 -11.38 16.09
CA SER A 110 3.28 -12.09 15.80
C SER A 110 4.38 -11.91 16.86
N GLY A 111 4.18 -11.04 17.85
CA GLY A 111 5.19 -10.72 18.87
C GLY A 111 6.33 -9.80 18.39
N LEU A 112 6.27 -9.28 17.16
CA LEU A 112 7.31 -8.42 16.58
C LEU A 112 7.34 -6.99 17.15
N LEU A 113 6.26 -6.57 17.83
CA LEU A 113 6.16 -5.22 18.39
C LEU A 113 6.90 -5.12 19.73
N GLY A 114 7.65 -4.03 19.91
CA GLY A 114 8.38 -3.73 21.15
C GLY A 114 9.86 -4.11 21.12
N GLU A 115 10.34 -4.74 20.05
CA GLU A 115 11.77 -4.95 19.82
C GLU A 115 12.43 -3.68 19.29
N THR A 116 13.36 -3.07 20.04
CA THR A 116 14.15 -1.94 19.53
C THR A 116 15.24 -2.47 18.60
N LEU A 117 14.89 -2.62 17.32
CA LEU A 117 15.82 -3.10 16.28
C LEU A 117 16.43 -1.94 15.50
N GLU A 118 17.57 -2.21 14.85
CA GLU A 118 18.13 -1.33 13.82
C GLU A 118 17.24 -1.31 12.58
N LEU A 119 17.26 -0.21 11.82
CA LEU A 119 16.31 0.02 10.72
C LEU A 119 16.29 -1.11 9.69
N LYS A 120 17.46 -1.59 9.28
CA LYS A 120 17.56 -2.72 8.32
C LYS A 120 16.95 -4.00 8.88
N GLU A 121 17.23 -4.32 10.13
CA GLU A 121 16.72 -5.53 10.77
C GLU A 121 15.20 -5.47 10.93
N ALA A 122 14.66 -4.31 11.32
CA ALA A 122 13.22 -4.09 11.37
C ALA A 122 12.54 -4.31 10.01
N LEU A 123 13.15 -3.84 8.92
CA LEU A 123 12.65 -4.04 7.56
C LEU A 123 12.70 -5.51 7.13
N GLU A 124 13.81 -6.20 7.42
CA GLU A 124 13.99 -7.62 7.12
C GLU A 124 12.99 -8.49 7.87
N LYS A 125 12.81 -8.31 9.18
CA LYS A 125 11.80 -9.03 9.96
C LYS A 125 10.38 -8.73 9.50
N SER A 126 10.09 -7.47 9.14
CA SER A 126 8.78 -7.10 8.58
C SER A 126 8.53 -7.81 7.24
N GLN A 127 9.56 -7.99 6.42
CA GLN A 127 9.44 -8.75 5.17
C GLN A 127 9.26 -10.24 5.43
N GLU A 128 9.98 -10.82 6.39
CA GLU A 128 9.82 -12.22 6.80
C GLU A 128 8.39 -12.50 7.27
N PHE A 129 7.83 -11.60 8.08
CA PHE A 129 6.43 -11.65 8.47
C PHE A 129 5.50 -11.57 7.25
N ALA A 130 5.69 -10.58 6.37
CA ALA A 130 4.86 -10.46 5.18
C ALA A 130 4.99 -11.69 4.23
N LYS A 131 6.16 -12.34 4.18
CA LYS A 131 6.38 -13.59 3.42
C LYS A 131 5.62 -14.75 4.05
N SER A 132 5.58 -14.88 5.37
CA SER A 132 4.90 -15.99 6.05
C SER A 132 3.39 -16.01 5.82
N ILE A 133 2.80 -14.86 5.50
CA ILE A 133 1.39 -14.69 5.15
C ILE A 133 1.14 -14.49 3.64
N ASN A 134 2.14 -14.74 2.78
CA ASN A 134 2.05 -14.59 1.31
C ASN A 134 1.68 -13.17 0.81
N MET A 135 2.07 -12.14 1.55
CA MET A 135 1.80 -10.73 1.23
C MET A 135 3.03 -9.91 0.84
N ALA A 136 4.22 -10.51 0.83
CA ALA A 136 5.46 -9.81 0.49
C ALA A 136 5.75 -9.80 -1.01
N ALA A 137 6.04 -8.61 -1.54
CA ALA A 137 6.87 -8.51 -2.73
C ALA A 137 8.31 -8.99 -2.42
N GLN A 138 9.01 -9.50 -3.43
CA GLN A 138 10.43 -9.81 -3.32
C GLN A 138 11.24 -8.49 -3.32
N LEU A 139 11.51 -7.99 -2.13
CA LEU A 139 12.34 -6.82 -1.87
C LEU A 139 13.75 -7.22 -1.43
N GLN A 140 14.73 -6.40 -1.77
CA GLN A 140 16.08 -6.45 -1.20
C GLN A 140 16.30 -5.17 -0.38
N PHE A 141 16.93 -5.32 0.79
CA PHE A 141 17.28 -4.22 1.68
C PHE A 141 18.79 -4.06 1.70
N ILE A 142 19.28 -2.90 1.25
CA ILE A 142 20.70 -2.57 1.17
C ILE A 142 20.96 -1.47 2.19
N LYS A 143 21.81 -1.75 3.19
CA LYS A 143 22.22 -0.75 4.19
C LYS A 143 23.10 0.29 3.51
N GLU A 144 22.69 1.55 3.54
CA GLU A 144 23.50 2.68 3.07
C GLU A 144 24.21 3.33 4.27
N SER A 145 23.51 3.44 5.40
CA SER A 145 24.00 3.91 6.69
C SER A 145 23.17 3.30 7.83
N GLU A 146 23.43 3.67 9.09
CA GLU A 146 22.58 3.29 10.23
C GLU A 146 21.14 3.83 10.06
N ASP A 147 21.02 5.05 9.52
CA ASP A 147 19.75 5.76 9.43
C ASP A 147 19.09 5.62 8.06
N THR A 148 19.68 4.90 7.10
CA THR A 148 19.15 4.82 5.73
C THR A 148 19.34 3.43 5.12
N VAL A 149 18.24 2.90 4.59
CA VAL A 149 18.20 1.63 3.87
C VAL A 149 17.58 1.84 2.49
N SER A 150 18.30 1.43 1.45
CA SER A 150 17.77 1.32 0.10
C SER A 150 16.89 0.09 -0.02
N VAL A 151 15.69 0.26 -0.56
CA VAL A 151 14.71 -0.79 -0.82
C VAL A 151 14.62 -0.99 -2.32
N VAL A 152 14.87 -2.22 -2.77
CA VAL A 152 14.95 -2.56 -4.19
C VAL A 152 13.90 -3.62 -4.51
N VAL A 153 13.13 -3.41 -5.58
CA VAL A 153 12.16 -4.38 -6.11
C VAL A 153 12.35 -4.56 -7.60
N GLU A 154 12.66 -5.80 -8.02
CA GLU A 154 12.89 -6.13 -9.43
C GLU A 154 11.58 -6.19 -10.22
N LYS A 155 10.51 -6.71 -9.60
CA LYS A 155 9.18 -6.84 -10.22
C LYS A 155 8.13 -6.41 -9.20
N CYS A 156 7.70 -5.15 -9.29
CA CYS A 156 6.70 -4.61 -8.38
C CYS A 156 5.31 -5.18 -8.72
N PRO A 157 4.55 -5.70 -7.76
CA PRO A 157 3.17 -6.14 -8.00
C PRO A 157 2.19 -4.98 -8.14
N PHE A 158 2.57 -3.76 -7.72
CA PHE A 158 1.73 -2.56 -7.70
C PHE A 158 1.94 -1.64 -8.90
N THR A 159 2.54 -2.13 -10.00
CA THR A 159 2.87 -1.31 -11.17
C THR A 159 1.66 -0.60 -11.75
N ASP A 160 0.52 -1.28 -11.83
CA ASP A 160 -0.72 -0.72 -12.38
C ASP A 160 -1.21 0.51 -11.58
N SER A 161 -1.12 0.48 -10.25
CA SER A 161 -1.44 1.65 -9.43
C SER A 161 -0.42 2.77 -9.61
N CYS A 162 0.88 2.42 -9.73
CA CYS A 162 1.94 3.41 -9.94
C CYS A 162 1.77 4.15 -11.27
N GLU A 163 1.47 3.44 -12.35
CA GLU A 163 1.19 4.03 -13.67
C GLU A 163 -0.02 4.98 -13.60
N ALA A 164 -1.05 4.60 -12.84
CA ALA A 164 -2.23 5.43 -12.65
C ALA A 164 -1.96 6.67 -11.80
N PHE A 165 -1.08 6.57 -10.80
CA PHE A 165 -0.62 7.73 -10.03
C PHE A 165 0.09 8.74 -10.93
N ASP A 166 1.03 8.27 -11.75
CA ASP A 166 1.76 9.12 -12.68
C ASP A 166 0.82 9.76 -13.72
N ARG A 167 -0.13 8.98 -14.27
CA ARG A 167 -1.13 9.46 -15.24
C ARG A 167 -2.04 10.55 -14.68
N GLU A 168 -2.42 10.45 -13.42
CA GLU A 168 -3.36 11.39 -12.79
C GLU A 168 -2.67 12.47 -11.94
N GLY A 169 -1.34 12.49 -11.88
CA GLY A 169 -0.59 13.46 -11.07
C GLY A 169 -0.77 13.28 -9.56
N ILE A 170 -1.10 12.06 -9.12
CA ILE A 170 -1.25 11.73 -7.70
C ILE A 170 0.15 11.64 -7.08
N SER A 171 0.43 12.52 -6.13
CA SER A 171 1.75 12.64 -5.50
C SER A 171 1.62 12.99 -4.03
N ARG A 172 2.69 12.73 -3.28
CA ARG A 172 2.85 13.18 -1.90
C ARG A 172 3.10 14.68 -1.85
N VAL A 173 3.01 15.23 -0.65
CA VAL A 173 3.43 16.61 -0.35
C VAL A 173 4.82 16.90 -0.94
N ALA A 174 4.97 18.09 -1.52
CA ALA A 174 6.16 18.55 -2.26
C ALA A 174 6.45 17.78 -3.57
N GLY A 175 5.44 17.13 -4.16
CA GLY A 175 5.54 16.50 -5.49
C GLY A 175 6.33 15.19 -5.51
N ARG A 176 6.61 14.60 -4.34
CA ARG A 176 7.31 13.31 -4.26
C ARG A 176 6.37 12.19 -4.69
N ARG A 177 6.89 11.19 -5.41
CA ARG A 177 6.08 10.06 -5.88
C ARG A 177 5.59 9.18 -4.71
N GLU A 178 4.38 8.66 -4.86
CA GLU A 178 3.74 7.74 -3.94
C GLU A 178 4.18 6.29 -4.20
N CYS A 179 4.32 5.46 -3.16
CA CYS A 179 4.71 4.05 -3.33
C CYS A 179 4.16 3.12 -2.25
N ALA A 180 3.20 2.26 -2.63
CA ALA A 180 2.54 1.32 -1.72
C ALA A 180 3.52 0.46 -0.89
N ASN A 181 4.56 -0.11 -1.52
CA ASN A 181 5.58 -0.88 -0.82
C ASN A 181 6.32 -0.02 0.22
N LEU A 182 6.88 1.13 -0.18
CA LEU A 182 7.68 1.94 0.72
C LEU A 182 6.86 2.44 1.90
N ILE A 183 5.57 2.76 1.71
CA ILE A 183 4.72 3.20 2.82
C ILE A 183 4.50 2.07 3.82
N CYS A 184 4.14 0.87 3.36
CA CYS A 184 3.91 -0.28 4.24
C CYS A 184 5.17 -0.62 5.04
N TYR A 185 6.33 -0.65 4.40
CA TYR A 185 7.59 -0.94 5.07
C TYR A 185 8.09 0.20 5.96
N THR A 186 7.81 1.46 5.62
CA THR A 186 8.08 2.60 6.50
C THR A 186 7.21 2.52 7.75
N ALA A 187 5.91 2.22 7.58
CA ALA A 187 4.98 2.02 8.68
C ALA A 187 5.42 0.87 9.59
N ALA A 188 5.79 -0.28 9.01
CA ALA A 188 6.30 -1.43 9.75
C ALA A 188 7.59 -1.10 10.52
N ALA A 189 8.55 -0.43 9.86
CA ALA A 189 9.78 -0.01 10.50
C ALA A 189 9.54 0.94 11.69
N GLN A 190 8.62 1.91 11.55
CA GLN A 190 8.26 2.78 12.67
C GLN A 190 7.66 2.01 13.86
N LEU A 191 6.82 1.01 13.58
CA LEU A 191 6.19 0.20 14.63
C LEU A 191 7.19 -0.68 15.38
N VAL A 192 8.18 -1.24 14.67
CA VAL A 192 9.20 -2.12 15.26
C VAL A 192 10.25 -1.27 15.98
N THR A 193 10.91 -0.36 15.26
CA THR A 193 12.01 0.43 15.82
C THR A 193 11.58 1.42 16.90
N GLY A 194 10.30 1.82 16.91
CA GLY A 194 9.78 2.91 17.75
C GLY A 194 10.27 4.31 17.32
N LYS A 195 11.03 4.41 16.22
CA LYS A 195 11.58 5.66 15.68
C LYS A 195 10.68 6.23 14.60
N GLN A 196 10.81 7.53 14.32
CA GLN A 196 10.16 8.13 13.16
C GLN A 196 10.92 7.77 11.89
N CYS A 197 10.18 7.39 10.85
CA CYS A 197 10.73 7.08 9.54
C CYS A 197 9.96 7.82 8.45
N ASP A 198 10.68 8.12 7.37
CA ASP A 198 10.13 8.57 6.11
C ASP A 198 10.80 7.82 4.96
N TYR A 199 10.31 8.04 3.74
CA TYR A 199 10.84 7.38 2.56
C TYR A 199 10.88 8.30 1.35
N SER A 200 11.62 7.89 0.34
CA SER A 200 11.61 8.50 -1.00
C SER A 200 11.66 7.42 -2.08
N LEU A 201 10.89 7.60 -3.14
CA LEU A 201 11.02 6.79 -4.34
C LEU A 201 12.05 7.44 -5.26
N VAL A 202 13.13 6.73 -5.56
CA VAL A 202 14.26 7.24 -6.36
C VAL A 202 14.05 6.90 -7.83
N ARG A 203 13.56 5.69 -8.12
CA ARG A 203 13.32 5.18 -9.47
C ARG A 203 12.17 4.19 -9.48
N ASN A 204 11.35 4.17 -10.54
CA ASN A 204 10.23 3.23 -10.72
C ASN A 204 10.16 2.57 -12.11
N GLU A 205 11.17 2.77 -12.97
CA GLU A 205 11.21 2.21 -14.33
C GLU A 205 11.83 0.79 -14.33
N GLY A 206 10.98 -0.22 -14.45
CA GLY A 206 11.37 -1.64 -14.39
C GLY A 206 11.78 -2.06 -12.98
N LYS A 207 13.05 -1.81 -12.63
CA LYS A 207 13.60 -2.05 -11.29
C LYS A 207 13.39 -0.82 -10.42
N CYS A 208 12.41 -0.89 -9.52
CA CYS A 208 12.14 0.21 -8.61
C CYS A 208 13.16 0.25 -7.47
N VAL A 209 13.58 1.46 -7.12
CA VAL A 209 14.50 1.75 -6.03
C VAL A 209 13.90 2.87 -5.19
N GLY A 210 13.76 2.62 -3.90
CA GLY A 210 13.39 3.62 -2.92
C GLY A 210 14.38 3.63 -1.76
N LYS A 211 14.22 4.60 -0.88
CA LYS A 211 14.97 4.70 0.38
C LYS A 211 13.98 4.86 1.52
N ILE A 212 14.22 4.15 2.61
CA ILE A 212 13.57 4.39 3.91
C ILE A 212 14.66 4.91 4.85
N PHE A 213 14.36 5.97 5.59
CA PHE A 213 15.32 6.63 6.46
C PHE A 213 14.67 7.13 7.75
N LEU A 214 15.47 7.22 8.81
CA LEU A 214 15.07 7.79 10.09
C LEU A 214 14.97 9.32 10.00
N VAL A 215 14.05 9.91 10.76
CA VAL A 215 13.77 11.36 10.84
C VAL A 215 13.98 11.86 12.26
#